data_AF-A0A811N5I6-F1
#
_entry.id   AF-A0A811N5I6-F1
#
_cell.length_a   1.000
_cell.length_b   1.000
_cell.length_c   1.000
_cell.angle_alpha   90.00
_cell.angle_beta   90.00
_cell.angle_gamma   90.00
#
_symmetry.space_group_name_H-M   'P 1'
#
loop_
_entity.id
_entity.type
_entity.pdbx_description
1 polymer ?
#
loop_
_entity_poly.entity_id
_entity_poly.type
_entity_poly.pdbx_seq_one_letter_code
_entity_poly.pdbx_strand_id
1 'polypeptide(L)'
;MRSGAERELERALADVPFGELQRARADGSLARATSAAKAAAEKKARRASKKRPMEISTKVRPPKLREVIQVPKKVGRDPRFEPVHGSVDKEGFRKRYNFLFDEDFPAEKERLQKMIKKSKDPDATGEMKSRVTWIDKQLKSHPQKNVESEILREHIKKEREAAKAGKRPYYLNKSELRERKLMNKYNELKEAGKLDAFIERRRRKNASKDHRYMPYRRSGHDA
;
A
#
# COMPACT_ATOMS: atom_id res chain seq x y z
N MET A 1 20.05 -7.10 -74.91
CA MET A 1 18.95 -7.20 -75.89
C MET A 1 17.78 -6.42 -75.31
N ARG A 2 17.26 -5.37 -75.98
CA ARG A 2 16.07 -4.64 -75.47
C ARG A 2 14.88 -5.61 -75.44
N SER A 3 14.08 -5.56 -74.38
CA SER A 3 12.94 -6.46 -74.18
C SER A 3 11.86 -6.20 -75.26
N GLY A 4 11.06 -7.22 -75.59
CA GLY A 4 10.00 -7.10 -76.60
C GLY A 4 9.04 -5.94 -76.32
N ALA A 5 8.67 -5.77 -75.06
CA ALA A 5 7.80 -4.68 -74.59
C ALA A 5 8.40 -3.28 -74.78
N GLU A 6 9.72 -3.13 -74.58
CA GLU A 6 10.39 -1.84 -74.82
C GLU A 6 10.40 -1.47 -76.31
N ARG A 7 10.54 -2.46 -77.21
CA ARG A 7 10.49 -2.23 -78.66
C ARG A 7 9.10 -1.87 -79.15
N GLU A 8 8.06 -2.47 -78.57
CA GLU A 8 6.67 -2.14 -78.85
C GLU A 8 6.32 -0.73 -78.38
N LEU A 9 6.78 -0.34 -77.19
CA LEU A 9 6.64 1.03 -76.69
C LEU A 9 7.40 2.04 -77.56
N GLU A 10 8.63 1.73 -77.99
CA GLU A 10 9.39 2.60 -78.89
C GLU A 10 8.68 2.80 -80.25
N ARG A 11 8.09 1.74 -80.81
CA ARG A 11 7.27 1.85 -82.04
C ARG A 11 6.02 2.69 -81.80
N ALA A 12 5.29 2.44 -80.72
CA ALA A 12 4.09 3.20 -80.38
C ALA A 12 4.38 4.68 -80.11
N LEU A 13 5.53 5.01 -79.50
CA LEU A 13 5.97 6.41 -79.32
C LEU A 13 6.43 7.07 -80.63
N ALA A 14 6.92 6.31 -81.61
CA ALA A 14 7.38 6.85 -82.89
C ALA A 14 6.24 7.39 -83.76
N ASP A 15 5.02 6.82 -83.63
CA ASP A 15 3.83 7.24 -84.37
C ASP A 15 3.12 8.45 -83.74
N VAL A 16 3.49 8.84 -82.51
CA VAL A 16 2.89 10.00 -81.83
C VAL A 16 3.58 11.29 -82.30
N PRO A 17 2.84 12.27 -82.84
CA PRO A 17 3.44 13.52 -83.30
C PRO A 17 4.07 14.28 -82.13
N PHE A 18 5.24 14.87 -82.38
CA PHE A 18 6.05 15.54 -81.35
C PHE A 18 5.30 16.60 -80.54
N GLY A 19 4.32 17.29 -81.16
CA GLY A 19 3.46 18.26 -80.48
C GLY A 19 2.61 17.67 -79.36
N GLU A 20 2.15 16.42 -79.51
CA GLU A 20 1.37 15.73 -78.46
C GLU A 20 2.24 15.31 -77.29
N LEU A 21 3.49 14.89 -77.55
CA LEU A 21 4.46 14.58 -76.50
C LEU A 21 4.83 15.82 -75.67
N GLN A 22 4.99 16.98 -76.32
CA GLN A 22 5.23 18.23 -75.62
C GLN A 22 4.02 18.67 -74.79
N ARG A 23 2.80 18.51 -75.31
CA ARG A 23 1.56 18.77 -74.55
C ARG A 23 1.46 17.88 -73.33
N ALA A 24 1.65 16.56 -73.46
CA ALA A 24 1.63 15.63 -72.33
C ALA A 24 2.68 15.95 -71.24
N ARG A 25 3.84 16.50 -71.63
CA ARG A 25 4.86 16.98 -70.69
C ARG A 25 4.48 18.32 -70.05
N ALA A 26 3.89 19.24 -70.80
CA ALA A 26 3.41 20.53 -70.32
C ALA A 26 2.19 20.39 -69.38
N ASP A 27 1.34 19.40 -69.61
CA ASP A 27 0.16 19.06 -68.80
C ASP A 27 0.54 18.58 -67.38
N GLY A 28 1.84 18.35 -67.11
CA GLY A 28 2.36 18.03 -65.77
C GLY A 28 1.98 16.63 -65.25
N SER A 29 1.30 15.82 -66.05
CA SER A 29 0.82 14.47 -65.70
C SER A 29 1.97 13.51 -65.40
N LEU A 30 3.06 13.56 -66.18
CA LEU A 30 4.28 12.77 -65.96
C LEU A 30 5.01 13.15 -64.66
N ALA A 31 5.08 14.45 -64.35
CA ALA A 31 5.64 14.93 -63.08
C ALA A 31 4.76 14.48 -61.90
N ARG A 32 3.43 14.49 -62.07
CA ARG A 32 2.48 14.01 -61.07
C ARG A 32 2.63 12.50 -60.85
N ALA A 33 2.77 11.70 -61.91
CA ALA A 33 2.97 10.25 -61.82
C ALA A 33 4.28 9.89 -61.10
N THR A 34 5.38 10.58 -61.42
CA THR A 34 6.67 10.37 -60.75
C THR A 34 6.64 10.81 -59.28
N SER A 35 5.99 11.94 -58.96
CA SER A 35 5.79 12.36 -57.58
C SER A 35 4.90 11.40 -56.79
N ALA A 36 3.86 10.84 -57.41
CA ALA A 36 2.96 9.88 -56.79
C ALA A 36 3.68 8.55 -56.50
N ALA A 37 4.52 8.09 -57.42
CA ALA A 37 5.38 6.93 -57.22
C ALA A 37 6.37 7.15 -56.06
N LYS A 38 7.00 8.34 -55.99
CA LYS A 38 7.93 8.70 -54.91
C LYS A 38 7.23 8.79 -53.54
N ALA A 39 6.04 9.41 -53.49
CA ALA A 39 5.22 9.48 -52.28
C ALA A 39 4.70 8.10 -51.82
N ALA A 40 4.39 7.20 -52.75
CA ALA A 40 4.00 5.83 -52.44
C ALA A 40 5.16 5.02 -51.84
N ALA A 41 6.39 5.23 -52.34
CA ALA A 41 7.59 4.61 -51.78
C ALA A 41 7.88 5.12 -50.34
N GLU A 42 7.71 6.42 -50.09
CA GLU A 42 7.95 7.01 -48.76
C GLU A 42 6.91 6.57 -47.71
N LYS A 43 5.64 6.38 -48.11
CA LYS A 43 4.60 5.79 -47.24
C LYS A 43 4.94 4.36 -46.80
N LYS A 44 5.61 3.56 -47.65
CA LYS A 44 6.07 2.21 -47.30
C LYS A 44 7.29 2.21 -46.36
N ALA A 45 8.05 3.31 -46.30
CA ALA A 45 9.20 3.46 -45.40
C ALA A 45 8.81 3.80 -43.94
N ARG A 46 7.52 4.01 -43.66
CA ARG A 46 6.99 4.24 -42.30
C ARG A 46 6.41 2.96 -41.72
N ARG A 47 6.57 2.77 -40.41
CA ARG A 47 5.99 1.62 -39.70
C ARG A 47 4.47 1.69 -39.78
N ALA A 48 3.82 0.57 -40.11
CA ALA A 48 2.35 0.47 -40.15
C ALA A 48 1.71 0.56 -38.74
N SER A 49 2.44 0.21 -37.67
CA SER A 49 1.98 0.32 -36.28
C SER A 49 3.16 0.58 -35.34
N LYS A 50 2.90 1.22 -34.19
CA LYS A 50 3.94 1.65 -33.23
C LYS A 50 4.75 0.50 -32.63
N LYS A 51 4.15 -0.71 -32.54
CA LYS A 51 4.71 -1.90 -31.89
C LYS A 51 5.25 -2.93 -32.90
N ARG A 52 5.23 -2.63 -34.19
CA ARG A 52 5.69 -3.56 -35.25
C ARG A 52 7.15 -3.27 -35.61
N PRO A 53 8.03 -4.27 -35.68
CA PRO A 53 9.37 -4.09 -36.21
C PRO A 53 9.31 -3.70 -37.70
N MET A 54 10.37 -3.08 -38.18
CA MET A 54 10.53 -2.66 -39.56
C MET A 54 11.88 -3.13 -40.05
N GLU A 55 11.90 -3.72 -41.25
CA GLU A 55 13.12 -4.09 -41.93
C GLU A 55 13.90 -2.83 -42.29
N ILE A 56 15.19 -2.82 -41.94
CA ILE A 56 16.13 -1.75 -42.27
C ILE A 56 17.33 -2.38 -42.98
N SER A 57 17.92 -1.66 -43.93
CA SER A 57 19.10 -2.17 -44.63
C SER A 57 20.28 -2.30 -43.68
N THR A 58 21.02 -3.41 -43.80
CA THR A 58 22.28 -3.68 -43.09
C THR A 58 23.39 -2.66 -43.36
N LYS A 59 23.25 -1.83 -44.40
CA LYS A 59 24.18 -0.72 -44.70
C LYS A 59 23.95 0.50 -43.81
N VAL A 60 22.81 0.59 -43.12
CA VAL A 60 22.47 1.71 -42.23
C VAL A 60 23.04 1.44 -40.84
N ARG A 61 23.92 2.33 -40.38
CA ARG A 61 24.49 2.23 -39.03
C ARG A 61 23.40 2.44 -37.98
N PRO A 62 23.32 1.59 -36.93
CA PRO A 62 22.34 1.77 -35.86
C PRO A 62 22.55 3.09 -35.11
N PRO A 63 21.48 3.73 -34.60
CA PRO A 63 21.61 4.94 -33.79
C PRO A 63 22.34 4.62 -32.48
N LYS A 64 23.20 5.54 -32.01
CA LYS A 64 23.86 5.42 -30.71
C LYS A 64 22.81 5.45 -29.59
N LEU A 65 22.94 4.56 -28.61
CA LEU A 65 22.10 4.59 -27.41
C LEU A 65 22.39 5.90 -26.66
N ARG A 66 21.37 6.70 -26.39
CA ARG A 66 21.54 7.89 -25.54
C ARG A 66 21.63 7.44 -24.09
N GLU A 67 22.67 7.90 -23.39
CA GLU A 67 22.72 7.82 -21.94
C GLU A 67 21.72 8.83 -21.36
N VAL A 68 20.56 8.33 -20.92
CA VAL A 68 19.58 9.13 -20.21
C VAL A 68 20.07 9.28 -18.76
N ILE A 69 20.71 10.41 -18.46
CA ILE A 69 21.08 10.75 -17.09
C ILE A 69 19.79 10.90 -16.29
N GLN A 70 19.57 10.00 -15.32
CA GLN A 70 18.40 10.07 -14.46
C GLN A 70 18.56 11.24 -13.49
N VAL A 71 17.97 12.39 -13.84
CA VAL A 71 17.85 13.53 -12.91
C VAL A 71 16.87 13.14 -11.80
N PRO A 72 17.20 13.36 -10.51
CA PRO A 72 16.27 13.12 -9.41
C PRO A 72 14.97 13.89 -9.64
N LYS A 73 13.87 13.17 -9.89
CA LYS A 73 12.56 13.79 -10.09
C LYS A 73 12.00 14.20 -8.73
N LYS A 74 11.59 15.46 -8.59
CA LYS A 74 10.83 15.92 -7.42
C LYS A 74 9.44 15.29 -7.46
N VAL A 75 9.22 14.26 -6.65
CA VAL A 75 7.90 13.65 -6.46
C VAL A 75 7.19 14.40 -5.34
N GLY A 76 5.96 14.86 -5.59
CA GLY A 76 5.10 15.39 -4.54
C GLY A 76 4.74 14.27 -3.57
N ARG A 77 5.19 14.38 -2.32
CA ARG A 77 5.04 13.36 -1.28
C ARG A 77 3.97 13.78 -0.30
N ASP A 78 2.94 12.95 -0.09
CA ASP A 78 1.91 13.23 0.92
C ASP A 78 2.38 12.70 2.29
N PRO A 79 2.45 13.55 3.34
CA PRO A 79 2.82 13.17 4.71
C PRO A 79 1.98 12.04 5.32
N ARG A 80 0.80 11.77 4.77
CA ARG A 80 -0.09 10.70 5.26
C ARG A 80 0.20 9.34 4.62
N PHE A 81 0.76 9.34 3.41
CA PHE A 81 0.83 8.14 2.57
C PHE A 81 2.25 7.66 2.27
N GLU A 82 3.29 8.47 2.52
CA GLU A 82 4.65 7.95 2.32
C GLU A 82 5.22 7.27 3.58
N PRO A 83 6.00 6.20 3.39
CA PRO A 83 6.71 5.53 4.49
C PRO A 83 7.79 6.38 5.16
N VAL A 84 8.23 7.46 4.51
CA VAL A 84 9.34 8.32 4.96
C VAL A 84 9.00 9.03 6.29
N HIS A 85 7.73 9.26 6.55
CA HIS A 85 7.27 10.11 7.65
C HIS A 85 7.14 9.37 8.99
N GLY A 86 7.48 8.08 9.02
CA GLY A 86 7.51 7.26 10.23
C GLY A 86 6.12 6.80 10.73
N SER A 87 6.12 6.08 11.85
CA SER A 87 4.89 5.61 12.50
C SER A 87 4.35 6.66 13.50
N VAL A 88 3.04 6.65 13.72
CA VAL A 88 2.39 7.57 14.66
C VAL A 88 2.81 7.26 16.10
N ASP A 89 3.38 8.26 16.78
CA ASP A 89 3.66 8.19 18.22
C ASP A 89 2.37 8.21 19.04
N LYS A 90 1.95 7.03 19.47
CA LYS A 90 0.72 6.81 20.26
C LYS A 90 0.80 7.47 21.63
N GLU A 91 1.98 7.47 22.27
CA GLU A 91 2.14 8.07 23.60
C GLU A 91 2.10 9.60 23.52
N GLY A 92 2.79 10.18 22.54
CA GLY A 92 2.75 11.62 22.28
C GLY A 92 1.36 12.09 21.88
N PHE A 93 0.65 11.34 21.03
CA PHE A 93 -0.74 11.64 20.68
C PHE A 93 -1.64 11.67 21.91
N ARG A 94 -1.55 10.66 22.77
CA ARG A 94 -2.37 10.60 23.99
C ARG A 94 -2.10 11.78 24.92
N LYS A 95 -0.84 12.17 25.08
CA LYS A 95 -0.46 13.34 25.90
C LYS A 95 -1.01 14.65 25.33
N ARG A 96 -0.88 14.87 24.01
CA ARG A 96 -1.34 16.11 23.36
C ARG A 96 -2.86 16.26 23.33
N TYR A 97 -3.57 15.15 23.20
CA TYR A 97 -5.02 15.12 23.09
C TYR A 97 -5.70 14.50 24.31
N ASN A 98 -5.13 14.70 25.50
CA ASN A 98 -5.63 14.07 26.72
C ASN A 98 -7.05 14.54 27.09
N PHE A 99 -7.35 15.82 26.83
CA PHE A 99 -8.66 16.43 27.07
C PHE A 99 -9.82 15.68 26.40
N LEU A 100 -9.60 15.11 25.20
CA LEU A 100 -10.61 14.31 24.51
C LEU A 100 -11.05 13.11 25.36
N PHE A 101 -10.11 12.46 26.02
CA PHE A 101 -10.34 11.21 26.72
C PHE A 101 -10.74 11.39 28.18
N ASP A 102 -10.23 12.44 28.83
CA ASP A 102 -10.47 12.70 30.24
C ASP A 102 -11.73 13.55 30.47
N GLU A 103 -12.06 14.45 29.55
CA GLU A 103 -13.15 15.42 29.72
C GLU A 103 -14.24 15.26 28.65
N ASP A 104 -13.90 15.42 27.36
CA ASP A 104 -14.91 15.52 26.31
C ASP A 104 -15.70 14.22 26.11
N PHE A 105 -15.02 13.08 25.97
CA PHE A 105 -15.68 11.78 25.74
C PHE A 105 -16.57 11.36 26.92
N PRO A 106 -16.13 11.43 28.20
CA PRO A 106 -17.01 11.19 29.34
C PRO A 106 -18.22 12.14 29.36
N ALA A 107 -18.02 13.44 29.14
CA ALA A 107 -19.10 14.42 29.12
C ALA A 107 -20.10 14.17 27.98
N GLU A 108 -19.62 13.86 26.77
CA GLU A 108 -20.44 13.50 25.61
C GLU A 108 -21.24 12.24 25.91
N LYS A 109 -20.61 11.21 26.49
CA LYS A 109 -21.27 9.96 26.88
C LYS A 109 -22.40 10.20 27.87
N GLU A 110 -22.18 11.02 28.89
CA GLU A 110 -23.24 11.36 29.86
C GLU A 110 -24.40 12.13 29.23
N ARG A 111 -24.10 13.08 28.34
CA ARG A 111 -25.12 13.84 27.60
C ARG A 111 -25.96 12.91 26.72
N LEU A 112 -25.33 12.02 25.97
CA LEU A 112 -26.00 11.02 25.14
C LEU A 112 -26.85 10.06 25.96
N GLN A 113 -26.36 9.60 27.11
CA GLN A 113 -27.14 8.76 28.02
C GLN A 113 -28.38 9.50 28.56
N LYS A 114 -28.25 10.78 28.88
CA LYS A 114 -29.40 11.63 29.30
C LYS A 114 -30.40 11.79 28.15
N MET A 115 -29.93 11.97 26.91
CA MET A 115 -30.80 12.07 25.73
C MET A 115 -31.51 10.75 25.43
N ILE A 116 -30.82 9.61 25.48
CA ILE A 116 -31.40 8.26 25.31
C ILE A 116 -32.54 8.00 26.30
N LYS A 117 -32.43 8.48 27.54
CA LYS A 117 -33.49 8.32 28.55
C LYS A 117 -34.71 9.20 28.27
N LYS A 118 -34.56 10.29 27.52
CA LYS A 118 -35.61 11.27 27.23
C LYS A 118 -36.29 11.02 25.88
N SER A 119 -35.54 10.53 24.89
CA SER A 119 -36.05 10.27 23.55
C SER A 119 -36.95 9.03 23.53
N LYS A 120 -38.04 9.10 22.77
CA LYS A 120 -38.91 7.96 22.46
C LYS A 120 -38.66 7.40 21.06
N ASP A 121 -38.07 8.18 20.16
CA ASP A 121 -37.81 7.75 18.79
C ASP A 121 -36.76 6.63 18.76
N PRO A 122 -37.10 5.46 18.19
CA PRO A 122 -36.23 4.29 18.23
C PRO A 122 -34.96 4.50 17.39
N ASP A 123 -35.07 5.15 16.23
CA ASP A 123 -33.94 5.35 15.30
C ASP A 123 -32.89 6.31 15.88
N ALA A 124 -33.31 7.48 16.35
CA ALA A 124 -32.44 8.44 17.03
C ALA A 124 -31.79 7.82 18.28
N THR A 125 -32.55 7.02 19.03
CA THR A 125 -32.02 6.29 20.19
C THR A 125 -30.96 5.26 19.78
N GLY A 126 -31.13 4.59 18.63
CA GLY A 126 -30.15 3.66 18.05
C GLY A 126 -28.83 4.34 17.68
N GLU A 127 -28.88 5.52 17.06
CA GLU A 127 -27.71 6.31 16.71
C GLU A 127 -26.93 6.76 17.95
N MET A 128 -27.64 7.29 18.96
CA MET A 128 -27.02 7.72 20.22
C MET A 128 -26.36 6.55 20.95
N LYS A 129 -27.01 5.38 21.00
CA LYS A 129 -26.41 4.15 21.56
C LYS A 129 -25.15 3.74 20.79
N SER A 130 -25.21 3.78 19.47
CA SER A 130 -24.05 3.47 18.62
C SER A 130 -22.88 4.41 18.91
N ARG A 131 -23.14 5.70 19.05
CA ARG A 131 -22.15 6.69 19.45
C ARG A 131 -21.54 6.41 20.82
N VAL A 132 -22.35 6.07 21.82
CA VAL A 132 -21.87 5.67 23.15
C VAL A 132 -20.94 4.45 23.07
N THR A 133 -21.31 3.42 22.30
CA THR A 133 -20.45 2.24 22.14
C THR A 133 -19.14 2.56 21.43
N TRP A 134 -19.15 3.51 20.49
CA TRP A 134 -17.95 3.99 19.83
C TRP A 134 -17.03 4.72 20.83
N ILE A 135 -17.58 5.59 21.68
CA ILE A 135 -16.83 6.27 22.74
C ILE A 135 -16.20 5.23 23.69
N ASP A 136 -16.97 4.24 24.13
CA ASP A 136 -16.46 3.17 25.00
C ASP A 136 -15.31 2.38 24.35
N LYS A 137 -15.41 2.14 23.04
CA LYS A 137 -14.34 1.50 22.26
C LYS A 137 -13.10 2.39 22.17
N GLN A 138 -13.25 3.70 22.00
CA GLN A 138 -12.12 4.64 21.99
C GLN A 138 -11.40 4.66 23.34
N LEU A 139 -12.15 4.77 24.45
CA LEU A 139 -11.61 4.75 25.81
C LEU A 139 -10.89 3.43 26.13
N LYS A 140 -11.44 2.29 25.69
CA LYS A 140 -10.84 0.97 25.92
C LYS A 140 -9.59 0.70 25.08
N SER A 141 -9.55 1.20 23.84
CA SER A 141 -8.42 1.00 22.93
C SER A 141 -7.21 1.88 23.27
N HIS A 142 -7.44 3.00 23.94
CA HIS A 142 -6.41 3.91 24.41
C HIS A 142 -6.39 3.91 25.95
N PRO A 143 -5.87 2.84 26.58
CA PRO A 143 -5.74 2.81 28.02
C PRO A 143 -4.83 3.95 28.48
N GLN A 144 -5.18 4.54 29.62
CA GLN A 144 -4.46 5.65 30.25
C GLN A 144 -2.94 5.40 30.32
N LYS A 145 -2.54 4.13 30.55
CA LYS A 145 -1.15 3.77 30.79
C LYS A 145 -0.79 2.44 30.12
N ASN A 146 0.35 2.44 29.43
CA ASN A 146 0.96 1.20 28.95
C ASN A 146 1.73 0.59 30.13
N VAL A 147 1.18 -0.48 30.74
CA VAL A 147 1.78 -1.17 31.89
C VAL A 147 3.27 -1.50 31.67
N GLU A 148 3.65 -1.89 30.45
CA GLU A 148 5.05 -2.15 30.09
C GLU A 148 5.94 -0.91 30.16
N SER A 149 5.43 0.24 29.68
CA SER A 149 6.15 1.51 29.74
C SER A 149 6.34 1.98 31.18
N GLU A 150 5.37 1.71 32.07
CA GLU A 150 5.46 2.07 33.48
C GLU A 150 6.51 1.23 34.20
N ILE A 151 6.46 -0.10 34.03
CA ILE A 151 7.47 -1.01 34.58
C ILE A 151 8.88 -0.59 34.13
N LEU A 152 9.02 -0.20 32.85
CA LEU A 152 10.29 0.24 32.31
C LEU A 152 10.72 1.59 32.88
N ARG A 153 9.80 2.57 33.01
CA ARG A 153 10.09 3.88 33.61
C ARG A 153 10.50 3.75 35.07
N GLU A 154 9.79 2.94 35.85
CA GLU A 154 10.13 2.66 37.24
C GLU A 154 11.50 1.99 37.37
N HIS A 155 11.79 1.02 36.50
CA HIS A 155 13.08 0.36 36.46
C HIS A 155 14.20 1.35 36.11
N ILE A 156 14.05 2.12 35.04
CA ILE A 156 15.03 3.13 34.63
C ILE A 156 15.27 4.14 35.76
N LYS A 157 14.23 4.53 36.50
CA LYS A 157 14.37 5.45 37.63
C LYS A 157 15.22 4.82 38.74
N LYS A 158 14.94 3.58 39.14
CA LYS A 158 15.71 2.83 40.16
C LYS A 158 17.17 2.64 39.74
N GLU A 159 17.39 2.27 38.49
CA GLU A 159 18.74 2.06 37.95
C GLU A 159 19.51 3.38 37.83
N ARG A 160 18.85 4.48 37.49
CA ARG A 160 19.45 5.82 37.51
C ARG A 160 19.89 6.21 38.92
N GLU A 161 19.12 5.89 39.95
CA GLU A 161 19.49 6.13 41.35
C GLU A 161 20.65 5.23 41.79
N ALA A 162 20.64 3.95 41.43
CA ALA A 162 21.74 3.02 41.69
C ALA A 162 23.05 3.44 40.98
N ALA A 163 22.95 3.92 39.75
CA ALA A 163 24.07 4.43 38.97
C ALA A 163 24.68 5.69 39.59
N LYS A 164 23.84 6.61 40.11
CA LYS A 164 24.32 7.77 40.88
C LYS A 164 25.09 7.35 42.13
N ALA A 165 24.72 6.24 42.75
CA ALA A 165 25.44 5.63 43.87
C ALA A 165 26.69 4.83 43.44
N GLY A 166 27.07 4.85 42.16
CA GLY A 166 28.27 4.18 41.64
C GLY A 166 28.10 2.70 41.28
N LYS A 167 26.89 2.13 41.40
CA LYS A 167 26.62 0.77 40.94
C LYS A 167 26.53 0.73 39.41
N ARG A 168 26.84 -0.42 38.81
CA ARG A 168 26.71 -0.63 37.36
C ARG A 168 25.24 -0.64 36.97
N PRO A 169 24.79 0.19 36.00
CA PRO A 169 23.40 0.21 35.56
C PRO A 169 22.99 -1.15 34.97
N TYR A 170 21.83 -1.65 35.38
CA TYR A 170 21.21 -2.85 34.84
C TYR A 170 20.07 -2.49 33.88
N TYR A 171 19.88 -3.26 32.81
CA TYR A 171 18.78 -3.08 31.88
C TYR A 171 17.87 -4.30 31.92
N LEU A 172 16.57 -4.06 32.01
CA LEU A 172 15.60 -5.13 32.18
C LEU A 172 15.52 -6.00 30.92
N ASN A 173 15.70 -7.30 31.09
CA ASN A 173 15.51 -8.27 30.01
C ASN A 173 14.04 -8.38 29.59
N LYS A 174 13.79 -8.79 28.34
CA LYS A 174 12.42 -9.01 27.84
C LYS A 174 11.67 -10.12 28.59
N SER A 175 12.37 -11.15 29.07
CA SER A 175 11.80 -12.21 29.93
C SER A 175 11.27 -11.62 31.24
N GLU A 176 12.12 -10.88 31.94
CA GLU A 176 11.81 -10.26 33.23
C GLU A 176 10.70 -9.22 33.12
N LEU A 177 10.66 -8.45 32.02
CA LEU A 177 9.55 -7.54 31.74
C LEU A 177 8.21 -8.30 31.64
N ARG A 178 8.19 -9.46 30.97
CA ARG A 178 6.99 -10.30 30.87
C ARG A 178 6.57 -10.87 32.21
N GLU A 179 7.53 -11.28 33.04
CA GLU A 179 7.27 -11.77 34.40
C GLU A 179 6.69 -10.68 35.29
N ARG A 180 7.28 -9.48 35.31
CA ARG A 180 6.76 -8.34 36.07
C ARG A 180 5.35 -7.96 35.63
N LYS A 181 5.09 -7.94 34.31
CA LYS A 181 3.75 -7.70 33.76
C LYS A 181 2.76 -8.78 34.21
N LEU A 182 3.18 -10.04 34.23
CA LEU A 182 2.35 -11.15 34.67
C LEU A 182 2.05 -11.09 36.18
N MET A 183 3.04 -10.71 36.99
CA MET A 183 2.89 -10.50 38.43
C MET A 183 1.90 -9.37 38.72
N ASN A 184 2.05 -8.21 38.08
CA ASN A 184 1.10 -7.09 38.22
C ASN A 184 -0.32 -7.53 37.88
N LYS A 185 -0.50 -8.26 36.77
CA LYS A 185 -1.80 -8.78 36.38
C LYS A 185 -2.39 -9.76 37.41
N TYR A 186 -1.58 -10.63 38.00
CA TYR A 186 -2.06 -11.53 39.05
C TYR A 186 -2.44 -10.79 40.32
N ASN A 187 -1.68 -9.76 40.71
CA ASN A 187 -2.01 -8.91 41.85
C ASN A 187 -3.33 -8.17 41.63
N GLU A 188 -3.51 -7.52 40.47
CA GLU A 188 -4.78 -6.86 40.09
C GLU A 188 -5.96 -7.84 40.15
N LEU A 189 -5.79 -9.08 39.66
CA LEU A 189 -6.84 -10.09 39.69
C LEU A 189 -7.12 -10.61 41.11
N LYS A 190 -6.09 -10.67 41.96
CA LYS A 190 -6.21 -11.04 43.37
C LYS A 190 -7.00 -9.99 44.15
N GLU A 191 -6.64 -8.72 43.96
CA GLU A 191 -7.36 -7.57 44.54
C GLU A 191 -8.82 -7.52 44.06
N ALA A 192 -9.06 -7.83 42.78
CA ALA A 192 -10.41 -7.89 42.22
C ALA A 192 -11.20 -9.17 42.61
N GLY A 193 -10.61 -10.12 43.33
CA GLY A 193 -11.24 -11.40 43.71
C GLY A 193 -11.51 -12.35 42.55
N LYS A 194 -10.88 -12.15 41.38
CA LYS A 194 -11.13 -12.89 40.13
C LYS A 194 -9.98 -13.84 39.76
N LEU A 195 -9.02 -14.03 40.67
CA LEU A 195 -7.82 -14.83 40.45
C LEU A 195 -8.16 -16.31 40.20
N ASP A 196 -9.03 -16.90 41.01
CA ASP A 196 -9.36 -18.32 40.92
C ASP A 196 -10.03 -18.66 39.59
N ALA A 197 -11.02 -17.87 39.18
CA ALA A 197 -11.67 -18.00 37.87
C ALA A 197 -10.68 -17.83 36.70
N PHE A 198 -9.69 -16.94 36.84
CA PHE A 198 -8.64 -16.76 35.83
C PHE A 198 -7.72 -17.98 35.74
N ILE A 199 -7.32 -18.54 36.90
CA ILE A 199 -6.49 -19.75 36.98
C ILE A 199 -7.25 -20.94 36.42
N GLU A 200 -8.52 -21.13 36.78
CA GLU A 200 -9.38 -22.20 36.27
C GLU A 200 -9.50 -22.12 34.74
N ARG A 201 -9.78 -20.93 34.20
CA ARG A 201 -9.84 -20.72 32.75
C ARG A 201 -8.50 -21.04 32.08
N ARG A 202 -7.38 -20.74 32.73
CA ARG A 202 -6.05 -21.06 32.22
C ARG A 202 -5.76 -22.56 32.28
N ARG A 203 -6.15 -23.24 33.35
CA ARG A 203 -6.10 -24.71 33.48
C ARG A 203 -6.91 -25.39 32.38
N ARG A 204 -8.15 -24.96 32.15
CA ARG A 204 -9.02 -25.51 31.07
C ARG A 204 -8.40 -25.32 29.68
N LYS A 205 -7.83 -24.15 29.40
CA LYS A 205 -7.13 -23.89 28.12
C LYS A 205 -5.89 -24.75 27.95
N ASN A 206 -5.11 -24.96 29.02
CA ASN A 206 -3.94 -25.82 28.98
C ASN A 206 -4.33 -27.29 28.78
N ALA A 207 -5.33 -27.79 29.50
CA ALA A 207 -5.85 -29.15 29.34
C ALA A 207 -6.37 -29.40 27.92
N SER A 208 -7.08 -28.44 27.32
CA SER A 208 -7.54 -28.54 25.93
C SER A 208 -6.39 -28.55 24.92
N LYS A 209 -5.30 -27.83 25.20
CA LYS A 209 -4.08 -27.88 24.36
C LYS A 209 -3.35 -29.21 24.50
N ASP A 210 -3.28 -29.74 25.72
CA ASP A 210 -2.65 -31.03 26.00
C ASP A 210 -3.42 -32.18 25.33
N HIS A 211 -4.76 -32.12 25.36
CA HIS A 211 -5.63 -33.07 24.65
C HIS A 211 -5.42 -33.08 23.13
N ARG A 212 -4.83 -32.04 22.52
CA ARG A 212 -4.46 -32.06 21.09
C ARG A 212 -3.34 -33.06 20.79
N TYR A 213 -2.45 -33.29 21.76
CA TYR A 213 -1.30 -34.19 21.61
C TYR A 213 -1.54 -35.56 22.24
N MET A 214 -2.70 -35.75 22.88
CA MET A 214 -3.10 -37.05 23.38
C MET A 214 -3.66 -37.92 22.24
N PRO A 215 -3.23 -39.19 22.13
CA PRO A 215 -3.80 -40.09 21.15
C PRO A 215 -5.30 -40.27 21.42
N TYR A 216 -6.10 -40.19 20.35
CA TYR A 216 -7.54 -40.43 20.46
C TYR A 216 -7.75 -41.87 20.93
N ARG A 217 -8.68 -42.09 21.87
CA ARG A 217 -9.09 -43.46 22.21
C ARG A 217 -9.59 -44.12 20.93
N ARG A 218 -8.98 -45.25 20.55
CA ARG A 218 -9.51 -46.11 19.49
C ARG A 218 -10.93 -46.50 19.87
N SER A 219 -11.90 -46.20 19.01
CA SER A 219 -13.27 -46.69 19.15
C SER A 219 -13.21 -48.21 19.05
N GLY A 220 -13.50 -48.92 20.14
CA GLY A 220 -13.59 -50.37 20.17
C GLY A 220 -14.87 -50.85 19.49
N HIS A 221 -14.98 -50.63 18.17
CA HIS A 221 -16.01 -51.21 17.32
C HIS A 221 -15.36 -52.21 16.37
N ASP A 222 -14.73 -53.23 16.94
CA ASP A 222 -14.29 -54.46 16.26
C ASP A 222 -14.21 -55.55 17.34
N ALA A 223 -15.38 -56.06 17.74
CA ALA A 223 -15.57 -57.29 18.49
C ALA A 223 -16.86 -57.96 17.99
#